data_AF-A0A0F9MXJ1-F1
#
_entry.id   AF-A0A0F9MXJ1-F1
#
_cell.length_a   1.000
_cell.length_b   1.000
_cell.length_c   1.000
_cell.angle_alpha   90.00
_cell.angle_beta   90.00
_cell.angle_gamma   90.00
#
_symmetry.space_group_name_H-M   'P 1'
#
loop_
_entity.id
_entity.type
_entity.pdbx_description
1 polymer ?
#
loop_
_entity_poly.entity_id
_entity_poly.type
_entity_poly.pdbx_seq_one_letter_code
_entity_poly.pdbx_strand_id
1 'polypeptide(L)'
;MNNRKTLKVRRYKVGYEVRTELVDGSKYGRDDFEKRSAYTTTGDFIGDPKWAWRLFNRFGVTELEKTDAEHSVCSIGFNSDKQKWYGWSHRAMHGFGVGDEVKEGDVCAESGWIDEYLEAHPEEDKSLPVGFKAQSLDDAKSMAIAFAEGVS
;
A
#
# COMPACT_ATOMS: atom_id res chain seq x y z
N MET A 1 -18.87 -10.15 13.30
CA MET A 1 -18.84 -11.25 12.32
C MET A 1 -18.62 -10.66 10.94
N ASN A 2 -17.70 -11.20 10.15
CA ASN A 2 -17.42 -10.69 8.80
C ASN A 2 -18.64 -10.95 7.89
N ASN A 3 -19.33 -9.90 7.44
CA ASN A 3 -20.52 -9.99 6.56
C ASN A 3 -20.16 -10.31 5.10
N ARG A 4 -19.17 -11.18 4.87
CA ARG A 4 -18.68 -11.51 3.52
C ARG A 4 -18.59 -13.00 3.34
N LYS A 5 -19.20 -13.50 2.26
CA LYS A 5 -19.09 -14.90 1.82
C LYS A 5 -18.31 -14.94 0.53
N THR A 6 -17.15 -15.61 0.51
CA THR A 6 -16.40 -15.84 -0.73
C THR A 6 -17.19 -16.78 -1.63
N LEU A 7 -17.52 -16.32 -2.85
CA LEU A 7 -18.21 -17.08 -3.88
C LEU A 7 -17.25 -17.75 -4.85
N LYS A 8 -16.17 -17.04 -5.22
CA LYS A 8 -15.21 -17.49 -6.22
C LYS A 8 -13.81 -16.94 -5.94
N VAL A 9 -12.79 -17.75 -6.16
CA VAL A 9 -11.38 -17.33 -6.11
C VAL A 9 -10.72 -17.62 -7.44
N ARG A 10 -10.02 -16.64 -8.00
CA ARG A 10 -9.15 -16.80 -9.17
C ARG A 10 -7.72 -16.42 -8.79
N ARG A 11 -6.81 -17.40 -8.86
CA ARG A 11 -5.38 -17.20 -8.60
C ARG A 11 -4.64 -16.89 -9.89
N TYR A 12 -3.71 -15.96 -9.83
CA TYR A 12 -2.84 -15.59 -10.95
C TYR A 12 -1.42 -16.06 -10.66
N LYS A 13 -0.73 -16.57 -11.69
CA LYS A 13 0.65 -17.05 -11.58
C LYS A 13 1.64 -15.98 -11.13
N VAL A 14 1.29 -14.71 -11.32
CA VAL A 14 2.11 -13.55 -10.94
C VAL A 14 2.08 -13.23 -9.44
N GLY A 15 1.32 -13.96 -8.61
CA GLY A 15 1.45 -13.86 -7.15
C GLY A 15 0.30 -13.17 -6.40
N TYR A 16 -0.87 -13.01 -7.03
CA TYR A 16 -2.06 -12.51 -6.34
C TYR A 16 -3.32 -13.31 -6.73
N GLU A 17 -4.37 -13.16 -5.92
CA GLU A 17 -5.68 -13.74 -6.20
C GLU A 17 -6.79 -12.70 -6.17
N VAL A 18 -7.82 -12.94 -6.96
CA VAL A 18 -9.05 -12.14 -6.97
C VAL A 18 -10.16 -12.98 -6.39
N ARG A 19 -10.77 -12.47 -5.32
CA ARG A 19 -11.95 -13.05 -4.69
C ARG A 19 -13.19 -12.28 -5.14
N THR A 20 -14.25 -13.02 -5.45
CA THR A 20 -15.61 -12.50 -5.61
C THR A 20 -16.37 -12.85 -4.35
N GLU A 21 -16.84 -11.84 -3.63
CA GLU A 21 -17.49 -11.98 -2.33
C GLU A 21 -18.91 -11.44 -2.41
N LEU A 22 -19.88 -12.16 -1.83
CA LEU A 22 -21.20 -11.62 -1.55
C LEU A 22 -21.12 -10.75 -0.31
N VAL A 23 -21.52 -9.49 -0.44
CA VAL A 23 -21.54 -8.49 0.63
C VAL A 23 -23.00 -8.20 0.99
N ASP A 24 -23.27 -8.27 2.29
CA ASP A 24 -24.56 -7.89 2.88
C ASP A 24 -24.85 -6.41 2.60
N GLY A 25 -25.90 -6.18 1.80
CA GLY A 25 -26.32 -4.86 1.35
C GLY A 25 -27.12 -4.08 2.38
N SER A 26 -27.65 -4.74 3.42
CA SER A 26 -28.58 -4.13 4.39
C SER A 26 -27.95 -2.93 5.11
N LYS A 27 -26.65 -2.98 5.39
CA LYS A 27 -25.85 -1.88 5.97
C LYS A 27 -25.81 -0.62 5.11
N TYR A 28 -26.06 -0.77 3.82
CA TYR A 28 -26.04 0.30 2.83
C TYR A 28 -27.45 0.60 2.31
N GLY A 29 -28.51 0.05 2.93
CA GLY A 29 -29.90 0.25 2.51
C GLY A 29 -30.21 -0.30 1.12
N ARG A 30 -29.54 -1.38 0.70
CA ARG A 30 -29.68 -1.99 -0.63
C ARG A 30 -29.65 -3.51 -0.56
N ASP A 31 -29.96 -4.16 -1.68
CA ASP A 31 -29.79 -5.59 -1.83
C ASP A 31 -28.32 -6.01 -1.76
N ASP A 32 -28.11 -7.25 -1.33
CA ASP A 32 -26.80 -7.92 -1.35
C ASP A 32 -26.18 -7.82 -2.74
N PHE A 33 -24.87 -7.64 -2.76
CA PHE A 33 -24.14 -7.43 -4.01
C PHE A 33 -22.80 -8.14 -4.02
N GLU A 34 -22.34 -8.47 -5.23
CA GLU A 34 -21.02 -9.04 -5.42
C GLU A 34 -19.96 -7.95 -5.45
N LYS A 35 -18.87 -8.16 -4.72
CA LYS A 35 -17.67 -7.33 -4.76
C LYS A 35 -16.47 -8.16 -5.20
N ARG A 36 -15.67 -7.61 -6.11
CA ARG A 36 -14.39 -8.19 -6.50
C ARG A 36 -13.25 -7.44 -5.86
N SER A 37 -12.38 -8.18 -5.18
CA SER A 37 -11.26 -7.66 -4.40
C SER A 37 -10.01 -8.49 -4.71
N ALA A 38 -8.84 -7.86 -4.73
CA ALA A 38 -7.56 -8.51 -4.92
C ALA A 38 -6.82 -8.66 -3.58
N TYR A 39 -6.14 -9.79 -3.44
CA TYR A 39 -5.39 -10.16 -2.24
C TYR A 39 -4.05 -10.79 -2.62
N THR A 40 -3.05 -10.66 -1.75
CA THR A 40 -1.83 -11.48 -1.81
C THR A 40 -2.21 -12.94 -1.61
N THR A 41 -1.31 -13.86 -1.94
CA THR A 41 -1.53 -15.29 -1.69
C THR A 41 -1.56 -15.64 -0.20
N THR A 42 -1.03 -14.78 0.68
CA THR A 42 -1.11 -14.88 2.14
C THR A 42 -2.42 -14.32 2.70
N GLY A 43 -3.18 -13.57 1.90
CA GLY A 43 -4.52 -13.08 2.25
C GLY A 43 -4.59 -11.59 2.60
N ASP A 44 -3.50 -10.85 2.47
CA ASP A 44 -3.47 -9.40 2.66
C ASP A 44 -4.19 -8.69 1.52
N PHE A 45 -4.99 -7.69 1.86
CA PHE A 45 -5.80 -6.97 0.87
C PHE A 45 -4.94 -6.02 0.05
N ILE A 46 -5.04 -6.11 -1.28
CA ILE A 46 -4.28 -5.26 -2.22
C ILE A 46 -5.14 -4.07 -2.68
N GLY A 47 -6.46 -4.27 -2.81
CA GLY A 47 -7.36 -3.30 -3.41
C GLY A 47 -8.26 -3.92 -4.46
N ASP A 48 -8.58 -3.17 -5.51
CA ASP A 48 -9.39 -3.67 -6.62
C ASP A 48 -8.55 -4.48 -7.64
N PRO A 49 -9.17 -5.36 -8.44
CA PRO A 49 -8.45 -6.19 -9.41
C PRO A 49 -7.65 -5.43 -10.48
N LYS A 50 -8.09 -4.23 -10.87
CA LYS A 50 -7.40 -3.40 -11.86
C LYS A 50 -6.17 -2.75 -11.24
N TRP A 51 -6.24 -2.34 -9.97
CA TRP A 51 -5.08 -1.88 -9.22
C TRP A 51 -4.03 -2.98 -9.08
N ALA A 52 -4.43 -4.18 -8.63
CA ALA A 52 -3.52 -5.31 -8.56
C ALA A 52 -2.88 -5.61 -9.93
N TRP A 53 -3.65 -5.63 -11.01
CA TRP A 53 -3.08 -5.83 -12.34
C TRP A 53 -2.01 -4.77 -12.68
N ARG A 54 -2.23 -3.48 -12.34
CA ARG A 54 -1.24 -2.42 -12.57
C ARG A 54 0.04 -2.64 -11.77
N LEU A 55 -0.05 -2.98 -10.48
CA LEU A 55 1.11 -3.24 -9.63
C LEU A 55 2.02 -4.32 -10.25
N PHE A 56 1.45 -5.48 -10.56
CA PHE A 56 2.23 -6.61 -11.07
C PHE A 56 2.69 -6.43 -12.53
N ASN A 57 1.83 -5.92 -13.43
CA ASN A 57 2.12 -5.93 -14.87
C ASN A 57 2.73 -4.62 -15.38
N ARG A 58 2.39 -3.47 -14.77
CA ARG A 58 2.90 -2.17 -15.21
C ARG A 58 4.10 -1.74 -14.36
N PHE A 59 4.00 -1.87 -13.06
CA PHE A 59 5.08 -1.46 -12.16
C PHE A 59 6.10 -2.57 -11.93
N GLY A 60 5.71 -3.84 -12.10
CA GLY A 60 6.57 -5.00 -11.88
C GLY A 60 6.80 -5.29 -10.40
N VAL A 61 5.87 -4.87 -9.55
CA VAL A 61 5.93 -5.13 -8.11
C VAL A 61 5.51 -6.57 -7.86
N THR A 62 6.36 -7.34 -7.21
CA THR A 62 6.15 -8.78 -6.95
C THR A 62 6.00 -9.10 -5.48
N GLU A 63 6.56 -8.26 -4.61
CA GLU A 63 6.47 -8.39 -3.16
C GLU A 63 5.66 -7.22 -2.66
N LEU A 64 4.52 -7.48 -2.00
CA LEU A 64 3.63 -6.44 -1.50
C LEU A 64 3.52 -6.58 0.01
N GLU A 65 3.51 -5.46 0.70
CA GLU A 65 3.44 -5.39 2.14
C GLU A 65 2.53 -4.24 2.58
N LYS A 66 2.08 -4.34 3.82
CA LYS A 66 1.47 -3.23 4.53
C LYS A 66 2.58 -2.36 5.12
N THR A 67 2.33 -1.07 5.26
CA THR A 67 3.25 -0.16 5.98
C THR A 67 3.34 -0.50 7.46
N ASP A 68 2.22 -0.93 8.05
CA ASP A 68 2.14 -1.43 9.42
C ASP A 68 1.35 -2.76 9.50
N ALA A 69 1.64 -3.59 10.51
CA ALA A 69 0.95 -4.86 10.73
C ALA A 69 -0.55 -4.70 11.01
N GLU A 70 -0.96 -3.60 11.63
CA GLU A 70 -2.37 -3.29 11.95
C GLU A 70 -3.13 -2.71 10.76
N HIS A 71 -2.43 -2.31 9.69
CA HIS A 71 -3.08 -1.80 8.50
C HIS A 71 -3.92 -2.89 7.81
N SER A 72 -4.96 -2.43 7.12
CA SER A 72 -5.92 -3.33 6.46
C SER A 72 -5.64 -3.53 4.97
N VAL A 73 -4.65 -2.84 4.40
CA VAL A 73 -4.34 -2.83 2.97
C VAL A 73 -2.83 -2.75 2.73
N CYS A 74 -2.34 -3.45 1.71
CA CYS A 74 -0.98 -3.29 1.21
C CYS A 74 -0.81 -1.92 0.54
N SER A 75 0.21 -1.20 0.96
CA SER A 75 0.51 0.17 0.52
C SER A 75 1.96 0.35 0.07
N ILE A 76 2.80 -0.69 0.19
CA ILE A 76 4.16 -0.71 -0.34
C ILE A 76 4.47 -2.01 -1.08
N GLY A 77 5.49 -1.98 -1.93
CA GLY A 77 5.97 -3.20 -2.57
C GLY A 77 7.24 -3.04 -3.39
N PHE A 78 7.96 -4.14 -3.57
CA PHE A 78 9.27 -4.17 -4.21
C PHE A 78 9.22 -4.67 -5.64
N ASN A 79 10.01 -4.04 -6.50
CA ASN A 79 10.37 -4.52 -7.82
C ASN A 79 11.87 -4.84 -7.83
N SER A 80 12.20 -6.13 -7.93
CA SER A 80 13.56 -6.64 -7.94
C SER A 80 14.33 -6.32 -9.22
N ASP A 81 13.67 -6.30 -10.39
CA ASP A 81 14.34 -5.95 -11.65
C ASP A 81 14.83 -4.50 -11.67
N LYS A 82 14.05 -3.58 -11.07
CA LYS A 82 14.38 -2.15 -10.98
C LYS A 82 15.13 -1.77 -9.72
N GLN A 83 15.23 -2.68 -8.75
CA GLN A 83 15.79 -2.41 -7.41
C GLN A 83 15.11 -1.19 -6.77
N LYS A 84 13.76 -1.15 -6.81
CA LYS A 84 12.96 -0.04 -6.28
C LYS A 84 11.84 -0.52 -5.38
N TRP A 85 11.64 0.19 -4.28
CA TRP A 85 10.45 0.13 -3.44
C TRP A 85 9.44 1.16 -3.89
N TYR A 86 8.20 0.75 -4.04
CA TYR A 86 7.09 1.62 -4.37
C TYR A 86 6.19 1.81 -3.17
N GLY A 87 5.79 3.05 -2.89
CA GLY A 87 4.74 3.39 -1.95
C GLY A 87 3.53 3.95 -2.68
N TRP A 88 2.32 3.66 -2.20
CA TRP A 88 1.09 4.15 -2.80
C TRP A 88 -0.06 4.31 -1.81
N SER A 89 -1.02 5.13 -2.22
CA SER A 89 -2.35 5.21 -1.65
C SER A 89 -3.39 5.21 -2.78
N HIS A 90 -4.65 5.52 -2.46
CA HIS A 90 -5.67 5.79 -3.47
C HIS A 90 -5.33 7.02 -4.35
N ARG A 91 -4.53 7.96 -3.84
CA ARG A 91 -4.24 9.25 -4.49
C ARG A 91 -3.02 9.20 -5.42
N ALA A 92 -1.94 8.54 -4.99
CA ALA A 92 -0.65 8.61 -5.67
C ALA A 92 0.18 7.34 -5.50
N MET A 93 1.21 7.20 -6.34
CA MET A 93 2.22 6.13 -6.26
C MET A 93 3.58 6.68 -6.69
N HIS A 94 4.63 6.35 -5.95
CA HIS A 94 6.00 6.70 -6.29
C HIS A 94 6.97 5.55 -6.02
N GLY A 95 8.10 5.51 -6.73
CA GLY A 95 9.10 4.44 -6.62
C GLY A 95 10.49 4.97 -6.28
N PHE A 96 11.02 4.54 -5.14
CA PHE A 96 12.29 4.93 -4.56
C PHE A 96 13.34 3.82 -4.73
N GLY A 97 14.57 4.20 -5.02
CA GLY A 97 15.72 3.32 -5.10
C GLY A 97 16.95 3.94 -4.43
N VAL A 98 18.03 3.18 -4.38
CA VAL A 98 19.32 3.66 -3.85
C VAL A 98 19.75 4.93 -4.59
N GLY A 99 20.12 5.96 -3.84
CA GLY A 99 20.56 7.25 -4.34
C GLY A 99 19.46 8.31 -4.46
N ASP A 100 18.18 7.95 -4.34
CA ASP A 100 17.09 8.91 -4.24
C ASP A 100 17.22 9.73 -2.94
N GLU A 101 16.85 11.01 -3.00
CA GLU A 101 17.05 11.99 -1.92
C GLU A 101 15.77 12.77 -1.67
N VAL A 102 15.39 12.91 -0.40
CA VAL A 102 14.22 13.69 0.05
C VAL A 102 14.53 15.18 -0.10
N LYS A 103 13.64 15.90 -0.78
CA LYS A 103 13.74 17.34 -1.00
C LYS A 103 12.64 18.10 -0.28
N GLU A 104 12.83 19.41 -0.14
CA GLU A 104 11.80 20.29 0.38
C GLU A 104 10.53 20.21 -0.48
N GLY A 105 9.39 20.00 0.17
CA GLY A 105 8.08 19.80 -0.48
C GLY A 105 7.81 18.38 -0.99
N ASP A 106 8.73 17.43 -0.81
CA ASP A 106 8.43 16.02 -1.05
C ASP A 106 7.51 15.49 0.05
N VAL A 107 6.51 14.67 -0.34
CA VAL A 107 5.55 14.12 0.63
C VAL A 107 6.24 13.27 1.71
N CYS A 108 7.36 12.63 1.40
CA CYS A 108 8.11 11.86 2.39
C CYS A 108 8.69 12.72 3.52
N ALA A 109 8.76 14.04 3.34
CA ALA A 109 9.25 14.99 4.34
C ALA A 109 8.17 15.50 5.30
N GLU A 110 6.91 15.13 5.07
CA GLU A 110 5.76 15.58 5.85
C GLU A 110 5.03 14.39 6.44
N SER A 111 4.58 14.52 7.70
CA SER A 111 3.74 13.51 8.33
C SER A 111 2.30 13.62 7.85
N GLY A 112 1.58 12.50 7.82
CA GLY A 112 0.13 12.47 7.58
C GLY A 112 -0.71 12.93 8.78
N TRP A 113 -0.07 13.13 9.94
CA TRP A 113 -0.72 13.53 11.20
C TRP A 113 -0.55 15.02 11.49
N ILE A 114 -1.43 15.57 12.33
CA ILE A 114 -1.30 16.93 12.86
C ILE A 114 -0.24 16.98 13.97
N ASP A 115 0.42 18.12 14.12
CA ASP A 115 1.52 18.32 15.08
C ASP A 115 1.13 17.95 16.52
N GLU A 116 -0.09 18.30 16.97
CA GLU A 116 -0.55 18.00 18.33
C GLU A 116 -0.67 16.49 18.59
N TYR A 117 -0.99 15.71 17.57
CA TYR A 117 -1.06 14.25 17.69
C TYR A 117 0.36 13.66 17.77
N LEU A 118 1.29 14.15 16.97
CA LEU A 118 2.68 13.69 16.96
C LEU A 118 3.44 14.07 18.23
N GLU A 119 3.10 15.19 18.87
CA GLU A 119 3.68 15.52 20.19
C GLU A 119 3.33 14.46 21.24
N ALA A 120 2.13 13.87 21.15
CA ALA A 120 1.70 12.77 22.02
C ALA A 120 2.16 11.38 21.52
N HIS A 121 2.40 11.23 20.21
CA HIS A 121 2.71 9.97 19.52
C HIS A 121 3.88 10.12 18.53
N PRO A 122 5.09 10.47 19.00
CA PRO A 122 6.23 10.71 18.11
C PRO A 122 6.66 9.47 17.32
N GLU A 123 6.33 8.27 17.78
CA GLU A 123 6.57 7.00 17.09
C GLU A 123 5.79 6.82 15.79
N GLU A 124 4.70 7.57 15.61
CA GLU A 124 3.85 7.55 14.43
C GLU A 124 4.42 8.42 13.29
N ASP A 125 5.39 9.29 13.60
CA ASP A 125 6.05 10.08 12.57
C ASP A 125 7.00 9.20 11.75
N LYS A 126 6.55 8.88 10.52
CA LYS A 126 7.34 8.16 9.53
C LYS A 126 7.99 9.09 8.51
N SER A 127 7.87 10.41 8.68
CA SER A 127 8.50 11.37 7.78
C SER A 127 10.03 11.27 7.85
N LEU A 128 10.68 11.68 6.77
CA LEU A 128 12.12 11.65 6.61
C LEU A 128 12.64 13.08 6.44
N PRO A 129 13.77 13.43 7.07
CA PRO A 129 14.29 14.79 6.97
C PRO A 129 14.72 15.12 5.53
N VAL A 130 14.55 16.39 5.15
CA VAL A 130 15.11 16.92 3.90
C VAL A 130 16.62 16.66 3.84
N GLY A 131 17.09 16.15 2.70
CA GLY A 131 18.47 15.69 2.51
C GLY A 131 18.71 14.22 2.88
N PHE A 132 17.70 13.50 3.42
CA PHE A 132 17.80 12.05 3.58
C PHE A 132 18.03 11.40 2.21
N LYS A 133 19.13 10.66 2.07
CA LYS A 133 19.50 9.99 0.82
C LYS A 133 19.61 8.50 1.04
N ALA A 134 18.83 7.73 0.28
CA ALA A 134 18.84 6.27 0.38
C ALA A 134 20.23 5.69 0.03
N GLN A 135 20.90 5.09 1.00
CA GLN A 135 22.17 4.39 0.80
C GLN A 135 21.96 2.89 0.56
N SER A 136 20.78 2.38 0.88
CA SER A 136 20.40 0.98 0.80
C SER A 136 18.96 0.80 0.29
N LEU A 137 18.59 -0.44 -0.02
CA LEU A 137 17.20 -0.78 -0.35
C LEU A 137 16.26 -0.61 0.85
N ASP A 138 16.76 -0.77 2.07
CA ASP A 138 15.97 -0.57 3.29
C ASP A 138 15.68 0.93 3.51
N ASP A 139 16.63 1.80 3.14
CA ASP A 139 16.38 3.24 3.12
C ASP A 139 15.33 3.61 2.07
N ALA A 140 15.42 3.01 0.87
CA ALA A 140 14.42 3.19 -0.17
C ALA A 140 13.03 2.67 0.26
N LYS A 141 12.98 1.57 1.02
CA LYS A 141 11.75 1.08 1.65
C LYS A 141 11.19 2.08 2.65
N SER A 142 12.05 2.66 3.49
CA SER A 142 11.66 3.72 4.43
C SER A 142 11.04 4.92 3.70
N MET A 143 11.61 5.34 2.56
CA MET A 143 11.03 6.39 1.72
C MET A 143 9.67 6.01 1.15
N ALA A 144 9.50 4.75 0.70
CA ALA A 144 8.22 4.25 0.20
C ALA A 144 7.15 4.22 1.31
N ILE A 145 7.52 3.86 2.54
CA ILE A 145 6.63 3.89 3.71
C ILE A 145 6.22 5.33 4.01
N ALA A 146 7.18 6.25 4.17
CA ALA A 146 6.92 7.66 4.43
C ALA A 146 5.98 8.28 3.39
N PHE A 147 6.23 8.01 2.11
CA PHE A 147 5.36 8.44 1.02
C PHE A 147 3.93 7.89 1.16
N ALA A 148 3.80 6.59 1.40
CA ALA A 148 2.51 5.93 1.49
C ALA A 148 1.67 6.47 2.66
N GLU A 149 2.29 6.74 3.81
CA GLU A 149 1.62 7.37 4.96
C GLU A 149 1.21 8.82 4.67
N GLY A 150 2.10 9.64 4.12
CA GLY A 150 1.80 11.05 3.81
C GLY A 150 0.72 11.24 2.73
N VAL A 151 0.52 10.27 1.84
CA VAL A 151 -0.55 10.30 0.83
C VAL A 151 -1.80 9.48 1.17
N SER A 152 -1.86 8.83 2.34
CA SER A 152 -3.04 8.04 2.76
C SER A 152 -4.20 8.90 3.25
#